data_AF-A0A1M2V6Q4-F1
#
_entry.id   AF-A0A1M2V6Q4-F1
#
_cell.length_a   1.000
_cell.length_b   1.000
_cell.length_c   1.000
_cell.angle_alpha   90.00
_cell.angle_beta   90.00
_cell.angle_gamma   90.00
#
_symmetry.space_group_name_H-M   'P 1'
#
loop_
_entity.id
_entity.type
_entity.pdbx_description
1 polymer ?
#
loop_
_entity_poly.entity_id
_entity_poly.type
_entity_poly.pdbx_seq_one_letter_code
_entity_poly.pdbx_strand_id
1 'polypeptide(L)'
;MVRFYDRERDFLREKWMLPHIQQLVNRPDRNGKIQAIANALCPLFQKAFTEPWPGESPARFAKRKRNMPRLKKAMAKRYPAETQEEFDERMENLSDVSRLAFTKAALTTTQIMYSWVSDELHTNAKRKASSSAPVVHIPVVPLPKIRKRSRNALDMYIKEAPRKTPSPTPGKFDVNDYRASCKDMFEGFTADQLAIYEAKARAFNEKFVRPANAQEATAEAPPALPAEAVAYWLDRTLDALHEQLGWGGAFIVGGPGLDGEPVHYIAERGKNRNGLSYLEALRQLGRWTPQEFEGLLGLWLEQSRKSKSQIHRRVSSD
;
A
#
# COMPACT_ATOMS: atom_id res chain seq x y z
N MET A 1 -24.76 -10.16 -5.97
CA MET A 1 -23.65 -10.42 -5.02
C MET A 1 -24.27 -10.98 -3.76
N VAL A 2 -24.43 -12.30 -3.69
CA VAL A 2 -25.05 -12.97 -2.55
C VAL A 2 -23.99 -13.08 -1.45
N ARG A 3 -24.24 -12.43 -0.32
CA ARG A 3 -23.33 -12.39 0.84
C ARG A 3 -24.18 -12.49 2.09
N PHE A 4 -23.65 -13.13 3.14
CA PHE A 4 -24.29 -13.09 4.45
C PHE A 4 -24.50 -11.64 4.91
N TYR A 5 -25.71 -11.35 5.37
CA TYR A 5 -26.06 -10.08 6.00
C TYR A 5 -25.43 -9.96 7.39
N ASP A 6 -25.42 -8.76 7.98
CA ASP A 6 -24.73 -8.55 9.27
C ASP A 6 -25.19 -9.49 10.38
N ARG A 7 -26.51 -9.72 10.51
CA ARG A 7 -27.07 -10.63 11.54
C ARG A 7 -26.65 -12.08 11.31
N GLU A 8 -26.64 -12.50 10.06
CA GLU A 8 -26.21 -13.83 9.63
C GLU A 8 -24.72 -14.05 9.93
N ARG A 9 -23.89 -13.03 9.69
CA ARG A 9 -22.46 -13.08 10.04
C ARG A 9 -22.23 -13.15 11.54
N ASP A 10 -22.97 -12.37 12.32
CA ASP A 10 -22.86 -12.40 13.78
C ASP A 10 -23.28 -13.77 14.32
N PHE A 11 -24.36 -14.35 13.79
CA PHE A 11 -24.76 -15.72 14.10
C PHE A 11 -23.67 -16.74 13.75
N LEU A 12 -23.10 -16.67 12.56
CA LEU A 12 -22.03 -17.58 12.15
C LEU A 12 -20.79 -17.48 13.04
N ARG A 13 -20.43 -16.28 13.49
CA ARG A 13 -19.35 -16.08 14.47
C ARG A 13 -19.67 -16.65 15.84
N GLU A 14 -20.92 -16.55 16.29
CA GLU A 14 -21.36 -17.19 17.52
C GLU A 14 -21.22 -18.72 17.40
N LYS A 15 -21.72 -19.31 16.31
CA LYS A 15 -21.62 -20.75 16.07
C LYS A 15 -20.20 -21.22 15.80
N TRP A 16 -19.34 -20.36 15.27
CA TRP A 16 -17.91 -20.61 15.12
C TRP A 16 -17.26 -21.01 16.44
N MET A 17 -17.69 -20.41 17.56
CA MET A 17 -17.12 -20.68 18.89
C MET A 17 -17.58 -22.00 19.51
N LEU A 18 -18.47 -22.76 18.86
CA LEU A 18 -18.93 -24.04 19.40
C LEU A 18 -17.79 -25.05 19.49
N PRO A 19 -17.73 -25.89 20.54
CA PRO A 19 -16.62 -26.82 20.76
C PRO A 19 -16.34 -27.75 19.57
N HIS A 20 -17.38 -28.30 18.95
CA HIS A 20 -17.22 -29.20 17.79
C HIS A 20 -16.69 -28.48 16.54
N ILE A 21 -17.05 -27.20 16.33
CA ILE A 21 -16.50 -26.38 15.24
C ILE A 21 -15.04 -26.03 15.54
N GLN A 22 -14.73 -25.63 16.77
CA GLN A 22 -13.35 -25.34 17.18
C GLN A 22 -12.43 -26.55 17.07
N GLN A 23 -12.92 -27.77 17.33
CA GLN A 23 -12.18 -29.00 17.06
C GLN A 23 -11.83 -29.14 15.58
N LEU A 24 -12.77 -28.88 14.65
CA LEU A 24 -12.50 -28.87 13.21
C LEU A 24 -11.51 -27.77 12.83
N VAL A 25 -11.62 -26.59 13.42
CA VAL A 25 -10.71 -25.44 13.21
C VAL A 25 -9.29 -25.73 13.69
N ASN A 26 -9.11 -26.55 14.72
CA ASN A 26 -7.79 -26.86 15.28
C ASN A 26 -7.15 -28.14 14.72
N ARG A 27 -7.81 -28.85 13.77
CA ARG A 27 -7.21 -30.02 13.10
C ARG A 27 -5.92 -29.64 12.35
N PRO A 28 -4.84 -30.46 12.47
CA PRO A 28 -3.55 -30.20 11.82
C PRO A 28 -3.60 -30.35 10.29
N ASP A 29 -4.50 -31.20 9.78
CA ASP A 29 -4.64 -31.44 8.34
C ASP A 29 -5.30 -30.25 7.62
N ARG A 30 -4.69 -29.84 6.50
CA ARG A 30 -5.18 -28.71 5.68
C ARG A 30 -6.23 -29.12 4.64
N ASN A 31 -6.20 -30.37 4.18
CA ASN A 31 -7.06 -30.83 3.10
C ASN A 31 -8.50 -31.04 3.60
N GLY A 32 -9.48 -30.43 2.92
CA GLY A 32 -10.92 -30.59 3.23
C GLY A 32 -11.41 -29.88 4.49
N LYS A 33 -10.55 -29.16 5.23
CA LYS A 33 -10.90 -28.49 6.49
C LYS A 33 -11.99 -27.43 6.34
N ILE A 34 -11.88 -26.58 5.32
CA ILE A 34 -12.87 -25.53 5.02
C ILE A 34 -14.23 -26.17 4.72
N GLN A 35 -14.22 -27.23 3.91
CA GLN A 35 -15.44 -27.96 3.54
C GLN A 35 -16.08 -28.63 4.77
N ALA A 36 -15.29 -29.28 5.63
CA ALA A 36 -15.80 -29.92 6.85
C ALA A 36 -16.47 -28.91 7.79
N ILE A 37 -15.89 -27.72 7.95
CA ILE A 37 -16.46 -26.64 8.78
C ILE A 37 -17.72 -26.06 8.12
N ALA A 38 -17.69 -25.80 6.82
CA ALA A 38 -18.85 -25.31 6.08
C ALA A 38 -20.04 -26.28 6.20
N ASN A 39 -19.81 -27.58 6.02
CA ASN A 39 -20.83 -28.62 6.16
C ASN A 39 -21.39 -28.71 7.59
N ALA A 40 -20.61 -28.37 8.61
CA ALA A 40 -21.09 -28.32 9.99
C ALA A 40 -21.91 -27.06 10.30
N LEU A 41 -21.59 -25.93 9.67
CA LEU A 41 -22.28 -24.65 9.87
C LEU A 41 -23.56 -24.52 9.04
N CYS A 42 -23.63 -25.11 7.84
CA CYS A 42 -24.79 -24.98 6.95
C CYS A 42 -26.12 -25.44 7.58
N PRO A 43 -26.22 -26.62 8.23
CA PRO A 43 -27.47 -27.05 8.87
C PRO A 43 -27.89 -26.13 10.03
N LEU A 44 -26.91 -25.62 10.79
CA LEU A 44 -27.18 -24.67 11.88
C LEU A 44 -27.73 -23.35 11.33
N PHE A 45 -27.20 -22.91 10.19
CA PHE A 45 -27.63 -21.71 9.50
C PHE A 45 -29.04 -21.85 8.93
N GLN A 46 -29.31 -22.92 8.19
CA GLN A 46 -30.63 -23.21 7.61
C GLN A 46 -31.72 -23.35 8.70
N LYS A 47 -31.37 -23.88 9.87
CA LYS A 47 -32.30 -23.97 11.00
C LYS A 47 -32.62 -22.60 11.63
N ALA A 48 -31.67 -21.66 11.60
CA ALA A 48 -31.82 -20.36 12.24
C ALA A 48 -32.44 -19.29 11.33
N PHE A 49 -32.26 -19.42 10.02
CA PHE A 49 -32.77 -18.48 9.03
C PHE A 49 -33.70 -19.22 8.07
N THR A 50 -35.00 -19.13 8.36
CA THR A 50 -36.07 -19.82 7.60
C THR A 50 -36.89 -18.87 6.73
N GLU A 51 -36.62 -17.57 6.79
CA GLU A 51 -37.38 -16.53 6.11
C GLU A 51 -36.45 -15.59 5.33
N PRO A 52 -36.93 -15.00 4.21
CA PRO A 52 -36.19 -14.02 3.43
C PRO A 52 -35.74 -12.84 4.28
N TRP A 53 -34.60 -12.25 3.91
CA TRP A 53 -34.11 -11.08 4.62
C TRP A 53 -35.07 -9.88 4.45
N PRO A 54 -35.55 -9.27 5.55
CA PRO A 54 -36.60 -8.23 5.50
C PRO A 54 -36.13 -6.88 4.94
N GLY A 55 -34.90 -6.78 4.45
CA GLY A 55 -34.33 -5.54 3.91
C GLY A 55 -33.60 -4.70 4.96
N GLU A 56 -32.94 -3.64 4.48
CA GLU A 56 -32.16 -2.76 5.35
C GLU A 56 -33.06 -1.83 6.16
N SER A 57 -32.98 -1.89 7.49
CA SER A 57 -33.75 -0.99 8.37
C SER A 57 -33.36 0.48 8.17
N PRO A 58 -34.27 1.45 8.42
CA PRO A 58 -33.97 2.87 8.28
C PRO A 58 -32.76 3.33 9.11
N ALA A 59 -32.62 2.81 10.33
CA ALA A 59 -31.50 3.12 11.22
C ALA A 59 -30.15 2.62 10.65
N ARG A 60 -30.11 1.40 10.10
CA ARG A 60 -28.90 0.84 9.47
C ARG A 60 -28.53 1.61 8.21
N PHE A 61 -29.52 1.97 7.40
CA PHE A 61 -29.29 2.81 6.23
C PHE A 61 -28.72 4.18 6.58
N ALA A 62 -29.26 4.85 7.59
CA ALA A 62 -28.74 6.13 8.07
C ALA A 62 -27.28 6.02 8.52
N LYS A 63 -26.95 4.97 9.28
CA LYS A 63 -25.56 4.68 9.72
C LYS A 63 -24.64 4.44 8.51
N ARG A 64 -25.05 3.62 7.55
CA ARG A 64 -24.29 3.34 6.32
C ARG A 64 -24.09 4.61 5.49
N LYS A 65 -25.15 5.38 5.25
CA LYS A 65 -25.13 6.63 4.48
C LYS A 65 -24.23 7.69 5.13
N ARG A 66 -24.18 7.78 6.47
CA ARG A 66 -23.28 8.69 7.20
C ARG A 66 -21.81 8.44 6.85
N ASN A 67 -21.44 7.16 6.76
CA ASN A 67 -20.06 6.70 6.53
C ASN A 67 -19.65 6.62 5.05
N MET A 68 -20.56 6.93 4.11
CA MET A 68 -20.22 6.94 2.69
C MET A 68 -19.47 8.22 2.27
N PRO A 69 -18.59 8.15 1.25
CA PRO A 69 -18.04 9.33 0.59
C PRO A 69 -19.14 10.23 0.00
N ARG A 70 -18.92 11.56 -0.04
CA ARG A 70 -19.92 12.56 -0.47
C ARG A 70 -20.58 12.23 -1.80
N LEU A 71 -19.80 11.81 -2.80
CA LEU A 71 -20.30 11.42 -4.13
C LEU A 71 -21.26 10.21 -4.09
N LYS A 72 -21.00 9.24 -3.20
CA LYS A 72 -21.82 8.03 -3.06
C LYS A 72 -23.08 8.26 -2.23
N LYS A 73 -23.11 9.27 -1.35
CA LYS A 73 -24.29 9.59 -0.52
C LYS A 73 -25.52 9.96 -1.34
N ALA A 74 -25.32 10.65 -2.47
CA ALA A 74 -26.41 11.07 -3.36
C ALA A 74 -27.09 9.88 -4.06
N MET A 75 -26.33 8.82 -4.36
CA MET A 75 -26.83 7.62 -5.03
C MET A 75 -27.19 6.49 -4.05
N ALA A 76 -27.03 6.71 -2.74
CA ALA A 76 -27.28 5.69 -1.74
C ALA A 76 -28.79 5.38 -1.67
N LYS A 77 -29.15 4.14 -1.97
CA LYS A 77 -30.49 3.58 -1.77
C LYS A 77 -30.45 2.53 -0.67
N ARG A 78 -31.56 2.38 0.06
CA ARG A 78 -31.75 1.25 0.99
C ARG A 78 -31.68 -0.05 0.20
N TYR A 79 -31.05 -1.07 0.77
CA TYR A 79 -31.16 -2.39 0.16
C TYR A 79 -32.60 -2.91 0.33
N PRO A 80 -33.22 -3.41 -0.75
CA PRO A 80 -34.58 -3.94 -0.72
C PRO A 80 -34.64 -5.22 0.14
N ALA A 81 -35.86 -5.60 0.50
CA ALA A 81 -36.09 -6.94 1.05
C ALA A 81 -35.76 -8.00 -0.01
N GLU A 82 -35.24 -9.12 0.44
CA GLU A 82 -34.99 -10.30 -0.39
C GLU A 82 -36.33 -10.94 -0.76
N THR A 83 -36.49 -11.37 -2.00
CA THR A 83 -37.70 -12.11 -2.41
C THR A 83 -37.64 -13.56 -1.93
N GLN A 84 -38.79 -14.25 -1.90
CA GLN A 84 -38.80 -15.67 -1.53
C GLN A 84 -37.96 -16.51 -2.51
N GLU A 85 -38.02 -16.20 -3.80
CA GLU A 85 -37.22 -16.88 -4.84
C GLU A 85 -35.71 -16.68 -4.61
N GLU A 86 -35.28 -15.44 -4.32
CA GLU A 86 -33.87 -15.13 -4.01
C GLU A 86 -33.39 -15.85 -2.73
N PHE A 87 -34.27 -15.96 -1.74
CA PHE A 87 -33.99 -16.68 -0.50
C PHE A 87 -33.86 -18.18 -0.71
N ASP A 88 -34.80 -18.80 -1.43
CA ASP A 88 -34.80 -20.23 -1.72
C ASP A 88 -33.56 -20.61 -2.55
N GLU A 89 -33.25 -19.83 -3.58
CA GLU A 89 -32.03 -20.00 -4.39
C GLU A 89 -30.78 -19.87 -3.50
N ARG A 90 -30.74 -18.90 -2.58
CA ARG A 90 -29.62 -18.74 -1.65
C ARG A 90 -29.50 -19.94 -0.71
N MET A 91 -30.61 -20.45 -0.16
CA MET A 91 -30.62 -21.58 0.77
C MET A 91 -30.20 -22.90 0.11
N GLU A 92 -30.65 -23.16 -1.12
CA GLU A 92 -30.25 -24.32 -1.92
C GLU A 92 -28.73 -24.28 -2.18
N ASN A 93 -28.21 -23.09 -2.48
CA ASN A 93 -26.80 -22.87 -2.76
C ASN A 93 -25.91 -22.73 -1.51
N LEU A 94 -26.41 -22.93 -0.29
CA LEU A 94 -25.55 -22.87 0.91
C LEU A 94 -24.59 -24.06 1.02
N SER A 95 -24.99 -25.25 0.55
CA SER A 95 -24.39 -26.53 0.99
C SER A 95 -23.78 -27.40 -0.11
N ASP A 96 -24.01 -27.10 -1.39
CA ASP A 96 -23.75 -28.08 -2.46
C ASP A 96 -22.30 -28.10 -2.99
N VAL A 97 -21.33 -28.39 -2.12
CA VAL A 97 -19.94 -28.63 -2.56
C VAL A 97 -19.83 -29.91 -3.41
N SER A 98 -20.84 -30.79 -3.37
CA SER A 98 -20.91 -32.10 -4.04
C SER A 98 -21.24 -32.05 -5.54
N ARG A 99 -21.98 -31.05 -6.04
CA ARG A 99 -22.31 -30.92 -7.49
C ARG A 99 -21.31 -30.09 -8.31
N LEU A 100 -20.18 -29.72 -7.72
CA LEU A 100 -19.18 -28.82 -8.33
C LEU A 100 -18.17 -29.51 -9.26
N ALA A 101 -18.54 -30.63 -9.88
CA ALA A 101 -17.64 -31.36 -10.77
C ALA A 101 -17.72 -30.98 -12.26
N PHE A 102 -18.75 -30.30 -12.78
CA PHE A 102 -18.91 -30.25 -14.25
C PHE A 102 -19.28 -28.95 -14.97
N THR A 103 -19.57 -27.81 -14.33
CA THR A 103 -19.84 -26.57 -15.09
C THR A 103 -19.33 -25.29 -14.43
N LYS A 104 -18.56 -24.52 -15.20
CA LYS A 104 -17.93 -23.23 -14.85
C LYS A 104 -18.94 -22.12 -14.46
N ALA A 105 -20.23 -22.30 -14.77
CA ALA A 105 -21.30 -21.35 -14.50
C ALA A 105 -22.01 -21.58 -13.15
N ALA A 106 -21.92 -22.78 -12.56
CA ALA A 106 -22.46 -23.08 -11.23
C ALA A 106 -21.53 -22.65 -10.08
N LEU A 107 -20.38 -22.04 -10.40
CA LEU A 107 -19.31 -21.74 -9.44
C LEU A 107 -19.56 -20.53 -8.53
N THR A 108 -20.62 -19.75 -8.76
CA THR A 108 -20.80 -18.44 -8.10
C THR A 108 -21.64 -18.46 -6.83
N THR A 109 -22.49 -19.47 -6.62
CA THR A 109 -23.51 -19.41 -5.55
C THR A 109 -23.22 -20.39 -4.42
N THR A 110 -22.63 -21.55 -4.72
CA THR A 110 -22.20 -22.58 -3.76
C THR A 110 -20.99 -22.22 -2.88
N GLN A 111 -20.47 -21.01 -3.08
CA GLN A 111 -19.31 -20.49 -2.39
C GLN A 111 -19.65 -19.71 -1.11
N ILE A 112 -20.90 -19.40 -0.76
CA ILE A 112 -21.13 -18.39 0.28
C ILE A 112 -20.63 -18.85 1.66
N MET A 113 -21.00 -20.07 2.10
CA MET A 113 -20.49 -20.62 3.35
C MET A 113 -19.00 -20.94 3.26
N TYR A 114 -18.56 -21.57 2.16
CA TYR A 114 -17.17 -21.92 1.94
C TYR A 114 -16.24 -20.68 1.96
N SER A 115 -16.62 -19.62 1.25
CA SER A 115 -15.93 -18.33 1.19
C SER A 115 -15.92 -17.67 2.56
N TRP A 116 -17.03 -17.69 3.29
CA TRP A 116 -17.07 -17.14 4.64
C TRP A 116 -16.14 -17.90 5.59
N VAL A 117 -16.13 -19.24 5.56
CA VAL A 117 -15.24 -20.07 6.38
C VAL A 117 -13.77 -19.86 6.00
N SER A 118 -13.47 -19.80 4.70
CA SER A 118 -12.13 -19.49 4.18
C SER A 118 -11.66 -18.12 4.68
N ASP A 119 -12.49 -17.09 4.53
CA ASP A 119 -12.21 -15.75 5.03
C ASP A 119 -12.04 -15.76 6.55
N GLU A 120 -12.89 -16.47 7.29
CA GLU A 120 -12.82 -16.48 8.75
C GLU A 120 -11.55 -17.22 9.24
N LEU A 121 -11.11 -18.30 8.59
CA LEU A 121 -9.84 -19.00 8.91
C LEU A 121 -8.60 -18.16 8.58
N HIS A 122 -8.57 -17.54 7.40
CA HIS A 122 -7.38 -16.87 6.90
C HIS A 122 -7.30 -15.38 7.32
N THR A 123 -8.42 -14.78 7.71
CA THR A 123 -8.52 -13.34 8.03
C THR A 123 -8.72 -13.08 9.52
N ASN A 124 -9.20 -14.03 10.36
CA ASN A 124 -9.28 -13.78 11.81
C ASN A 124 -7.92 -13.74 12.51
N ALA A 125 -6.91 -14.46 12.03
CA ALA A 125 -5.55 -14.31 12.58
C ALA A 125 -5.09 -12.84 12.46
N LYS A 126 -5.49 -12.15 11.37
CA LYS A 126 -5.21 -10.73 11.13
C LYS A 126 -6.08 -9.76 11.94
N ARG A 127 -7.34 -10.12 12.28
CA ARG A 127 -8.24 -9.31 13.13
C ARG A 127 -8.01 -9.48 14.64
N LYS A 128 -7.67 -10.69 15.12
CA LYS A 128 -7.30 -10.88 16.54
C LYS A 128 -5.93 -10.29 16.85
N ALA A 129 -5.00 -10.29 15.89
CA ALA A 129 -3.76 -9.53 15.99
C ALA A 129 -3.98 -8.01 16.05
N SER A 130 -5.17 -7.49 15.72
CA SER A 130 -5.43 -6.04 15.68
C SER A 130 -6.03 -5.45 16.95
N SER A 131 -6.31 -6.23 18.01
CA SER A 131 -6.83 -5.66 19.27
C SER A 131 -5.90 -5.84 20.49
N SER A 132 -4.86 -6.64 20.39
CA SER A 132 -3.91 -6.87 21.49
C SER A 132 -2.44 -6.91 21.09
N ALA A 133 -2.12 -6.77 19.79
CA ALA A 133 -0.78 -6.34 19.46
C ALA A 133 -0.66 -4.91 20.02
N PRO A 134 0.30 -4.61 20.90
CA PRO A 134 0.61 -3.22 21.19
C PRO A 134 0.77 -2.56 19.83
N VAL A 135 -0.03 -1.53 19.57
CA VAL A 135 0.26 -0.63 18.48
C VAL A 135 1.65 -0.13 18.82
N VAL A 136 2.66 -0.71 18.18
CA VAL A 136 4.01 -0.18 18.22
C VAL A 136 3.80 1.20 17.66
N HIS A 137 3.79 2.19 18.56
CA HIS A 137 3.77 3.59 18.20
C HIS A 137 5.03 3.74 17.39
N ILE A 138 4.90 3.66 16.06
CA ILE A 138 5.98 3.98 15.15
C ILE A 138 6.28 5.42 15.51
N PRO A 139 7.46 5.73 16.09
CA PRO A 139 7.84 7.13 16.22
C PRO A 139 7.82 7.63 14.79
N VAL A 140 6.88 8.53 14.51
CA VAL A 140 6.86 9.27 13.25
C VAL A 140 8.19 9.99 13.27
N VAL A 141 9.20 9.43 12.58
CA VAL A 141 10.45 10.11 12.35
C VAL A 141 10.00 11.44 11.76
N PRO A 142 10.30 12.59 12.41
CA PRO A 142 9.94 13.86 11.85
C PRO A 142 10.64 13.91 10.51
N LEU A 143 9.87 13.68 9.43
CA LEU A 143 10.36 13.78 8.08
C LEU A 143 11.02 15.15 8.05
N PRO A 144 12.34 15.24 7.75
CA PRO A 144 13.00 16.53 7.70
C PRO A 144 12.11 17.40 6.83
N LYS A 145 11.65 18.54 7.38
CA LYS A 145 10.79 19.47 6.65
C LYS A 145 11.47 19.63 5.29
N ILE A 146 10.86 19.06 4.24
CA ILE A 146 11.42 19.11 2.90
C ILE A 146 11.68 20.59 2.70
N ARG A 147 12.96 21.00 2.64
CA ARG A 147 13.30 22.40 2.41
C ARG A 147 12.73 22.68 1.04
N LYS A 148 11.54 23.29 1.01
CA LYS A 148 10.83 23.61 -0.22
C LYS A 148 11.64 24.73 -0.84
N ARG A 149 12.59 24.34 -1.70
CA ARG A 149 13.38 25.27 -2.50
C ARG A 149 12.39 26.14 -3.27
N SER A 150 12.62 27.45 -3.26
CA SER A 150 11.91 28.38 -4.13
C SER A 150 12.10 27.93 -5.57
N ARG A 151 11.01 27.83 -6.32
CA ARG A 151 11.08 27.49 -7.74
C ARG A 151 11.38 28.74 -8.52
N ASN A 152 12.24 28.63 -9.52
CA ASN A 152 12.48 29.70 -10.48
C ASN A 152 11.60 29.52 -11.73
N ALA A 153 11.68 30.47 -12.67
CA ALA A 153 10.92 30.42 -13.92
C ALA A 153 11.24 29.17 -14.76
N LEU A 154 12.50 28.75 -14.80
CA LEU A 154 12.94 27.53 -15.49
C LEU A 154 12.29 26.26 -14.88
N ASP A 155 12.20 26.17 -13.55
CA ASP A 155 11.54 25.06 -12.86
C ASP A 155 10.04 24.98 -13.19
N MET A 156 9.41 26.14 -13.40
CA MET A 156 8.00 26.23 -13.82
C MET A 156 7.83 25.83 -15.28
N TYR A 157 8.77 26.22 -16.15
CA TYR A 157 8.76 25.81 -17.55
C TYR A 157 8.99 24.30 -17.71
N ILE A 158 10.02 23.72 -17.09
CA ILE A 158 10.31 22.27 -17.14
C ILE A 158 9.13 21.43 -16.66
N LYS A 159 8.31 21.95 -15.73
CA LYS A 159 7.11 21.27 -15.24
C LYS A 159 6.00 21.17 -16.30
N GLU A 160 5.87 22.19 -17.14
CA GLU A 160 4.82 22.31 -18.16
C GLU A 160 5.30 21.86 -19.56
N ALA A 161 6.62 21.80 -19.78
CA ALA A 161 7.21 21.44 -21.06
C ALA A 161 6.81 20.01 -21.45
N PRO A 162 6.34 19.79 -22.69
CA PRO A 162 5.93 18.47 -23.14
C PRO A 162 7.11 17.50 -23.06
N ARG A 163 6.91 16.38 -22.36
CA ARG A 163 7.88 15.28 -22.35
C ARG A 163 7.85 14.64 -23.73
N LYS A 164 8.84 14.95 -24.57
CA LYS A 164 9.01 14.23 -25.84
C LYS A 164 9.30 12.76 -25.53
N THR A 165 8.62 11.83 -26.20
CA THR A 165 8.91 10.38 -26.18
C THR A 165 9.08 9.85 -27.60
N PRO A 166 9.86 8.77 -27.82
CA PRO A 166 10.81 8.12 -26.92
C PRO A 166 12.26 8.45 -27.30
N SER A 167 13.18 8.16 -26.37
CA SER A 167 14.59 7.97 -26.70
C SER A 167 14.76 7.05 -27.91
N PRO A 168 15.84 7.19 -28.69
CA PRO A 168 16.19 6.23 -29.73
C PRO A 168 16.32 4.79 -29.20
N THR A 169 16.44 4.60 -27.87
CA THR A 169 16.35 3.29 -27.22
C THR A 169 14.92 3.07 -26.67
N PRO A 170 14.22 2.00 -27.09
CA PRO A 170 12.93 1.63 -26.51
C PRO A 170 13.06 1.48 -24.98
N GLY A 171 12.31 2.28 -24.22
CA GLY A 171 12.17 2.14 -22.77
C GLY A 171 13.13 2.96 -21.89
N LYS A 172 14.00 3.83 -22.42
CA LYS A 172 14.86 4.71 -21.60
C LYS A 172 14.54 6.18 -21.83
N PHE A 173 13.98 6.91 -20.86
CA PHE A 173 13.85 8.37 -20.95
C PHE A 173 15.11 9.03 -20.38
N ASP A 174 15.89 9.72 -21.22
CA ASP A 174 17.05 10.46 -20.74
C ASP A 174 16.61 11.79 -20.11
N VAL A 175 16.64 11.82 -18.78
CA VAL A 175 16.24 12.97 -17.97
C VAL A 175 17.22 14.14 -18.13
N ASN A 176 18.49 13.86 -18.39
CA ASN A 176 19.52 14.90 -18.51
C ASN A 176 19.38 15.62 -19.84
N ASP A 177 19.20 14.89 -20.93
CA ASP A 177 18.95 15.46 -22.26
C ASP A 177 17.64 16.26 -22.29
N TYR A 178 16.58 15.75 -21.65
CA TYR A 178 15.33 16.48 -21.51
C TYR A 178 15.50 17.79 -20.73
N ARG A 179 16.30 17.79 -19.65
CA ARG A 179 16.57 19.02 -18.90
C ARG A 179 17.44 20.00 -19.69
N ALA A 180 18.46 19.51 -20.40
CA ALA A 180 19.30 20.33 -21.26
C ALA A 180 18.47 21.01 -22.36
N SER A 181 17.68 20.24 -23.12
CA SER A 181 16.77 20.78 -24.14
C SER A 181 15.74 21.78 -23.62
N CYS A 182 15.20 21.57 -22.40
CA CYS A 182 14.31 22.55 -21.78
C CYS A 182 15.07 23.82 -21.39
N LYS A 183 16.33 23.71 -20.96
CA LYS A 183 17.17 24.86 -20.65
C LYS A 183 17.48 25.66 -21.93
N ASP A 184 17.87 24.98 -23.01
CA ASP A 184 18.18 25.62 -24.30
C ASP A 184 16.96 26.34 -24.87
N MET A 185 15.78 25.73 -24.79
CA MET A 185 14.54 26.41 -25.20
C MET A 185 14.20 27.60 -24.31
N PHE A 186 14.45 27.49 -23.00
CA PHE A 186 14.19 28.57 -22.05
C PHE A 186 15.14 29.76 -22.26
N GLU A 187 16.39 29.53 -22.65
CA GLU A 187 17.35 30.59 -23.00
C GLU A 187 16.92 31.38 -24.26
N GLY A 188 16.11 30.78 -25.14
CA GLY A 188 15.53 31.43 -26.32
C GLY A 188 14.22 32.19 -26.08
N PHE A 189 13.75 32.30 -24.83
CA PHE A 189 12.49 32.97 -24.54
C PHE A 189 12.56 34.49 -24.69
N THR A 190 11.46 35.07 -25.17
CA THR A 190 11.29 36.52 -25.16
C THR A 190 11.04 37.03 -23.73
N ALA A 191 11.26 38.32 -23.49
CA ALA A 191 11.00 38.94 -22.19
C ALA A 191 9.56 38.71 -21.69
N ASP A 192 8.57 38.74 -22.60
CA ASP A 192 7.16 38.49 -22.28
C ASP A 192 6.92 37.04 -21.84
N GLN A 193 7.59 36.07 -22.48
CA GLN A 193 7.49 34.66 -22.11
C GLN A 193 8.16 34.39 -20.77
N LEU A 194 9.32 35.00 -20.51
CA LEU A 194 9.99 34.92 -19.21
C LEU A 194 9.11 35.50 -18.10
N ALA A 195 8.49 36.67 -18.31
CA ALA A 195 7.60 37.31 -17.36
C ALA A 195 6.42 36.41 -16.95
N ILE A 196 5.87 35.62 -17.87
CA ILE A 196 4.80 34.64 -17.58
C ILE A 196 5.30 33.58 -16.59
N TYR A 197 6.46 32.98 -16.82
CA TYR A 197 6.99 31.93 -15.94
C TYR A 197 7.54 32.48 -14.63
N GLU A 198 8.05 33.70 -14.61
CA GLU A 198 8.42 34.42 -13.39
C GLU A 198 7.20 34.73 -12.53
N ALA A 199 6.10 35.19 -13.13
CA ALA A 199 4.83 35.40 -12.42
C ALA A 199 4.29 34.08 -11.85
N LYS A 200 4.36 32.99 -12.61
CA LYS A 200 4.00 31.63 -12.14
C LYS A 200 4.90 31.18 -10.99
N ALA A 201 6.21 31.42 -11.07
CA ALA A 201 7.16 31.08 -10.01
C ALA A 201 6.89 31.90 -8.74
N ARG A 202 6.62 33.21 -8.88
CA ARG A 202 6.26 34.11 -7.79
C ARG A 202 4.96 33.67 -7.11
N ALA A 203 3.89 33.46 -7.87
CA ALA A 203 2.60 32.99 -7.36
C ALA A 203 2.70 31.58 -6.72
N PHE A 204 3.60 30.73 -7.22
CA PHE A 204 3.88 29.44 -6.59
C PHE A 204 4.60 29.62 -5.26
N ASN A 205 5.64 30.46 -5.20
CA ASN A 205 6.43 30.70 -4.00
C ASN A 205 5.63 31.46 -2.92
N GLU A 206 4.78 32.42 -3.30
CA GLU A 206 3.89 33.18 -2.40
C GLU A 206 2.90 32.28 -1.65
N LYS A 207 2.37 31.24 -2.31
CA LYS A 207 1.51 30.22 -1.66
C LYS A 207 2.21 29.44 -0.55
N PHE A 208 3.53 29.54 -0.45
CA PHE A 208 4.35 28.87 0.56
C PHE A 208 5.11 29.85 1.47
N VAL A 209 4.91 31.17 1.33
CA VAL A 209 5.37 32.15 2.30
C VAL A 209 4.54 31.96 3.57
N ARG A 210 5.18 31.44 4.61
CA ARG A 210 4.56 31.32 5.94
C ARG A 210 4.39 32.72 6.55
N PRO A 211 3.31 32.98 7.31
CA PRO A 211 3.21 34.19 8.10
C PRO A 211 4.35 34.25 9.13
N ALA A 212 4.88 35.45 9.37
CA ALA A 212 6.07 35.72 10.19
C ALA A 212 6.00 35.23 11.66
N ASN A 213 4.82 34.79 12.14
CA ASN A 213 4.57 34.42 13.53
C ASN A 213 4.62 32.92 13.82
N ALA A 214 5.04 32.08 12.88
CA ALA A 214 5.26 30.66 13.17
C ALA A 214 6.60 30.49 13.92
N GLN A 215 6.57 30.63 15.25
CA GLN A 215 7.71 30.40 16.15
C GLN A 215 8.52 29.18 15.73
N GLU A 216 9.79 29.40 15.39
CA GLU A 216 10.79 28.37 15.16
C GLU A 216 11.17 27.74 16.50
N ALA A 217 10.44 26.71 16.91
CA ALA A 217 11.04 25.70 17.77
C ALA A 217 12.06 24.94 16.93
N THR A 218 13.34 25.26 17.10
CA THR A 218 14.48 24.42 16.70
C THR A 218 14.44 23.11 17.48
N ALA A 219 13.51 22.23 17.12
CA ALA A 219 13.60 20.83 17.50
C ALA A 219 14.81 20.26 16.74
N GLU A 220 15.90 19.99 17.46
CA GLU A 220 16.97 19.15 16.95
C GLU A 220 16.33 17.88 16.37
N ALA A 221 16.69 17.56 15.13
CA ALA A 221 16.21 16.34 14.52
C ALA A 221 16.66 15.16 15.41
N PRO A 222 15.74 14.26 15.82
CA PRO A 222 16.13 13.09 16.58
C PRO A 222 17.22 12.33 15.79
N PRO A 223 18.16 11.67 16.48
CA PRO A 223 19.26 10.96 15.85
C PRO A 223 18.71 9.96 14.82
N ALA A 224 19.38 9.89 13.66
CA ALA A 224 19.02 8.93 12.63
C ALA A 224 19.04 7.51 13.22
N LEU A 225 17.96 6.76 13.01
CA LEU A 225 17.93 5.36 13.42
C LEU A 225 19.00 4.58 12.65
N PRO A 226 19.68 3.62 13.29
CA PRO A 226 20.66 2.80 12.61
C PRO A 226 19.99 2.00 11.48
N ALA A 227 20.73 1.73 10.40
CA ALA A 227 20.19 1.05 9.21
C ALA A 227 19.56 -0.31 9.56
N GLU A 228 20.13 -1.01 10.55
CA GLU A 228 19.68 -2.29 11.07
C GLU A 228 18.34 -2.18 11.83
N ALA A 229 18.05 -1.04 12.46
CA ALA A 229 16.76 -0.83 13.12
C ALA A 229 15.61 -0.63 12.12
N VAL A 230 15.93 -0.18 10.89
CA VAL A 230 14.97 -0.02 9.81
C VAL A 230 14.79 -1.31 9.00
N ALA A 231 15.81 -2.19 9.02
CA ALA A 231 15.85 -3.46 8.28
C ALA A 231 14.62 -4.35 8.53
N TYR A 232 14.29 -4.59 9.80
CA TYR A 232 13.15 -5.42 10.19
C TYR A 232 11.81 -4.91 9.62
N TRP A 233 11.64 -3.58 9.54
CA TRP A 233 10.42 -2.98 8.98
C TRP A 233 10.36 -3.13 7.46
N LEU A 234 11.50 -2.98 6.78
CA LEU A 234 11.60 -3.11 5.33
C LEU A 234 11.32 -4.53 4.88
N ASP A 235 11.90 -5.53 5.55
CA ASP A 235 11.64 -6.95 5.29
C ASP A 235 10.14 -7.25 5.38
N ARG A 236 9.50 -6.86 6.48
CA ARG A 236 8.08 -7.11 6.71
C ARG A 236 7.18 -6.40 5.70
N THR A 237 7.59 -5.23 5.23
CA THR A 237 6.86 -4.46 4.21
C THR A 237 6.98 -5.13 2.84
N LEU A 238 8.18 -5.58 2.47
CA LEU A 238 8.41 -6.33 1.24
C LEU A 238 7.69 -7.67 1.23
N ASP A 239 7.70 -8.41 2.35
CA ASP A 239 6.95 -9.64 2.52
C ASP A 239 5.44 -9.40 2.31
N ALA A 240 4.90 -8.35 2.92
CA ALA A 240 3.50 -8.00 2.76
C ALA A 240 3.14 -7.63 1.31
N LEU A 241 3.99 -6.86 0.61
CA LEU A 241 3.77 -6.52 -0.79
C LEU A 241 3.87 -7.75 -1.70
N HIS A 242 4.81 -8.64 -1.42
CA HIS A 242 5.03 -9.85 -2.21
C HIS A 242 3.91 -10.86 -2.03
N GLU A 243 3.55 -11.19 -0.79
CA GLU A 243 2.54 -12.20 -0.48
C GLU A 243 1.12 -11.73 -0.78
N GLN A 244 0.81 -10.44 -0.59
CA GLN A 244 -0.57 -9.94 -0.72
C GLN A 244 -0.89 -9.39 -2.10
N LEU A 245 0.08 -8.79 -2.78
CA LEU A 245 -0.13 -8.15 -4.08
C LEU A 245 0.60 -8.86 -5.22
N GLY A 246 1.45 -9.85 -4.91
CA GLY A 246 2.29 -10.52 -5.91
C GLY A 246 3.38 -9.61 -6.47
N TRP A 247 3.68 -8.49 -5.80
CA TRP A 247 4.69 -7.54 -6.29
C TRP A 247 6.09 -8.05 -5.98
N GLY A 248 7.02 -7.91 -6.92
CA GLY A 248 8.44 -8.17 -6.73
C GLY A 248 9.22 -6.86 -6.77
N GLY A 249 10.24 -6.72 -5.93
CA GLY A 249 11.04 -5.50 -5.83
C GLY A 249 12.12 -5.56 -4.76
N ALA A 250 12.83 -4.47 -4.59
CA ALA A 250 13.87 -4.32 -3.58
C ALA A 250 13.80 -2.96 -2.87
N PHE A 251 14.15 -2.95 -1.59
CA PHE A 251 14.46 -1.75 -0.82
C PHE A 251 15.95 -1.72 -0.55
N ILE A 252 16.58 -0.58 -0.81
CA ILE A 252 17.96 -0.30 -0.45
C ILE A 252 17.92 0.92 0.45
N VAL A 253 18.36 0.77 1.69
CA VAL A 253 18.47 1.86 2.65
C VAL A 253 19.89 1.88 3.15
N GLY A 254 20.46 3.08 3.31
CA GLY A 254 21.70 3.19 4.04
C GLY A 254 21.71 4.37 4.98
N GLY A 255 22.56 4.22 5.99
CA GLY A 255 22.58 5.08 7.16
C GLY A 255 23.75 4.70 8.06
N PRO A 256 23.83 5.30 9.26
CA PRO A 256 24.82 4.88 10.24
C PRO A 256 24.49 3.45 10.71
N GLY A 257 25.49 2.59 10.79
CA GLY A 257 25.44 1.35 11.53
C GLY A 257 25.48 1.60 13.04
N LEU A 258 25.44 0.52 13.83
CA LEU A 258 25.52 0.60 15.30
C LEU A 258 26.85 1.18 15.81
N ASP A 259 27.91 1.08 15.01
CA ASP A 259 29.24 1.63 15.22
C ASP A 259 29.40 3.07 14.67
N GLY A 260 28.37 3.59 14.01
CA GLY A 260 28.39 4.91 13.36
C GLY A 260 29.04 4.93 11.97
N GLU A 261 29.52 3.79 11.48
CA GLU A 261 30.05 3.67 10.11
C GLU A 261 28.91 3.58 9.09
N PRO A 262 29.12 3.98 7.83
CA PRO A 262 28.08 3.90 6.82
C PRO A 262 27.80 2.44 6.46
N VAL A 263 26.57 2.01 6.73
CA VAL A 263 26.08 0.67 6.37
C VAL A 263 24.89 0.83 5.44
N HIS A 264 24.80 -0.04 4.43
CA HIS A 264 23.57 -0.23 3.67
C HIS A 264 22.95 -1.57 4.01
N TYR A 265 21.63 -1.59 3.98
CA TYR A 265 20.80 -2.76 4.12
C TYR A 265 19.95 -2.90 2.85
N ILE A 266 19.90 -4.13 2.35
CA ILE A 266 19.18 -4.51 1.14
C ILE A 266 18.16 -5.57 1.51
N ALA A 267 16.89 -5.34 1.17
CA ALA A 267 15.85 -6.36 1.21
C ALA A 267 15.26 -6.52 -0.20
N GLU A 268 15.06 -7.77 -0.63
CA GLU A 268 14.44 -8.08 -1.94
C GLU A 268 13.45 -9.24 -1.86
N ARG A 269 12.37 -9.18 -2.66
CA ARG A 269 11.39 -10.27 -2.81
C ARG A 269 10.90 -10.37 -4.25
N GLY A 270 10.47 -11.57 -4.60
CA GLY A 270 9.91 -11.90 -5.91
C GLY A 270 10.95 -12.17 -6.99
N LYS A 271 10.56 -13.01 -7.95
CA LYS A 271 11.36 -13.40 -9.10
C LYS A 271 10.59 -13.15 -10.38
N ASN A 272 11.29 -12.75 -11.44
CA ASN A 272 10.70 -12.60 -12.75
C ASN A 272 10.50 -13.97 -13.43
N ARG A 273 9.95 -13.98 -14.66
CA ARG A 273 9.72 -15.20 -15.45
C ARG A 273 10.98 -16.04 -15.73
N ASN A 274 12.16 -15.44 -15.61
CA ASN A 274 13.46 -16.10 -15.80
C ASN A 274 14.05 -16.59 -14.47
N GLY A 275 13.33 -16.48 -13.36
CA GLY A 275 13.79 -16.90 -12.04
C GLY A 275 14.73 -15.90 -11.34
N LEU A 276 14.89 -14.68 -11.88
CA LEU A 276 15.80 -13.67 -11.35
C LEU A 276 15.09 -12.68 -10.41
N SER A 277 15.73 -12.32 -9.31
CA SER A 277 15.31 -11.21 -8.45
C SER A 277 15.40 -9.85 -9.18
N TYR A 278 14.81 -8.81 -8.60
CA TYR A 278 14.90 -7.45 -9.16
C TYR A 278 16.35 -6.97 -9.26
N LEU A 279 17.17 -7.19 -8.23
CA LEU A 279 18.58 -6.76 -8.23
C LEU A 279 19.46 -7.65 -9.08
N GLU A 280 19.17 -8.94 -9.21
CA GLU A 280 19.83 -9.81 -10.19
C GLU A 280 19.58 -9.34 -11.62
N ALA A 281 18.33 -9.04 -11.97
CA ALA A 281 17.98 -8.51 -13.28
C ALA A 281 18.62 -7.14 -13.54
N LEU A 282 18.66 -6.26 -12.52
CA LEU A 282 19.29 -4.94 -12.61
C LEU A 282 20.81 -5.05 -12.82
N ARG A 283 21.49 -5.92 -12.07
CA ARG A 283 22.94 -6.18 -12.22
C ARG A 283 23.26 -6.76 -13.59
N GLN A 284 22.44 -7.68 -14.09
CA GLN A 284 22.61 -8.25 -15.43
C GLN A 284 22.46 -7.20 -16.54
N LEU A 285 21.49 -6.28 -16.39
CA LEU A 285 21.30 -5.15 -17.32
C LEU A 285 22.45 -4.13 -17.25
N GLY A 286 22.94 -3.85 -16.05
CA GLY A 286 24.06 -2.93 -15.82
C GLY A 286 25.44 -3.52 -16.12
N ARG A 287 25.52 -4.86 -16.34
CA ARG A 287 26.76 -5.64 -16.41
C ARG A 287 27.66 -5.42 -15.18
N TRP A 288 27.05 -5.28 -14.01
CA TRP A 288 27.78 -5.12 -12.76
C TRP A 288 27.92 -6.46 -12.06
N THR A 289 29.13 -6.72 -11.55
CA THR A 289 29.33 -7.73 -10.53
C THR A 289 28.63 -7.33 -9.22
N PRO A 290 28.30 -8.28 -8.34
CA PRO A 290 27.76 -7.97 -7.02
C PRO A 290 28.63 -6.97 -6.24
N GLN A 291 29.96 -7.12 -6.31
CA GLN A 291 30.91 -6.27 -5.62
C GLN A 291 30.93 -4.84 -6.17
N GLU A 292 30.85 -4.66 -7.49
CA GLU A 292 30.77 -3.33 -8.10
C GLU A 292 29.46 -2.62 -7.71
N PHE A 293 28.36 -3.36 -7.66
CA PHE A 293 27.07 -2.80 -7.25
C PHE A 293 27.07 -2.37 -5.77
N GLU A 294 27.58 -3.20 -4.87
CA GLU A 294 27.73 -2.84 -3.45
C GLU A 294 28.72 -1.70 -3.25
N GLY A 295 29.82 -1.68 -4.00
CA GLY A 295 30.79 -0.58 -4.00
C GLY A 295 30.19 0.76 -4.44
N LEU A 296 29.33 0.76 -5.46
CA LEU A 296 28.58 1.95 -5.89
C LEU A 296 27.63 2.45 -4.81
N LEU A 297 26.95 1.55 -4.10
CA LEU A 297 26.08 1.92 -2.98
C LEU A 297 26.88 2.49 -1.79
N GLY A 298 28.03 1.90 -1.48
CA GLY A 298 28.97 2.41 -0.48
C GLY A 298 29.45 3.82 -0.81
N LEU A 299 29.92 4.05 -2.03
CA LEU A 299 30.34 5.38 -2.50
C LEU A 299 29.21 6.40 -2.46
N TRP A 300 28.00 6.01 -2.86
CA TRP A 300 26.82 6.88 -2.77
C TRP A 300 26.50 7.27 -1.32
N LEU A 301 26.64 6.35 -0.36
CA LEU A 301 26.46 6.64 1.06
C LEU A 301 27.53 7.56 1.62
N GLU A 302 28.79 7.33 1.26
CA GLU A 302 29.91 8.19 1.64
C GLU A 302 29.71 9.62 1.12
N GLN A 303 29.31 9.76 -0.15
CA GLN A 303 28.99 11.06 -0.75
C GLN A 303 27.76 11.73 -0.11
N SER A 304 26.84 10.93 0.43
CA SER A 304 25.63 11.41 1.10
C SER A 304 25.89 11.89 2.54
N ARG A 305 27.05 11.55 3.15
CA ARG A 305 27.52 12.23 4.37
C ARG A 305 27.82 13.68 4.04
N LYS A 306 26.90 14.59 4.36
CA LYS A 306 27.23 16.02 4.37
C LYS A 306 28.44 16.23 5.30
N SER A 307 29.52 16.74 4.71
CA SER A 307 30.70 17.23 5.39
C SER A 307 30.30 18.29 6.43
N LYS A 308 30.19 17.88 7.70
CA LYS A 308 30.02 18.83 8.83
C LYS A 308 31.22 19.77 8.95
N SER A 309 32.35 19.49 8.31
CA SER A 309 33.59 20.28 8.42
C SER A 309 33.67 21.50 7.49
N GLN A 310 32.82 21.62 6.47
CA GLN A 310 32.82 22.80 5.58
C GLN A 310 31.92 23.96 6.04
N ILE A 311 31.03 23.75 7.02
CA ILE A 311 30.11 24.80 7.48
C ILE A 311 30.73 25.66 8.59
N HIS A 312 31.71 25.14 9.37
CA HIS A 312 32.37 25.93 10.43
C HIS A 312 33.57 26.76 9.98
N ARG A 313 34.17 26.51 8.82
CA ARG A 313 35.33 27.29 8.32
C ARG A 313 34.98 28.59 7.60
N ARG A 314 33.71 28.84 7.27
CA ARG A 314 33.28 30.09 6.61
C ARG A 314 32.63 31.12 7.54
N VAL A 315 32.50 30.82 8.83
CA VAL A 315 31.89 31.74 9.83
C VAL A 315 32.96 32.34 10.75
N SER A 316 34.24 32.05 10.52
CA SER A 316 35.37 32.59 11.31
C SER A 316 36.31 33.47 10.49
N SER A 317 35.91 33.86 9.28
CA SER A 317 36.64 34.79 8.43
C SER A 317 35.66 35.67 7.67
N ASP A 318 34.97 36.53 8.42
CA ASP A 318 34.43 37.84 8.00
C ASP A 318 34.05 38.62 9.26
#